data_AF-A0A2E6BFU5-F1
#
_entry.id   AF-A0A2E6BFU5-F1
#
_cell.length_a   1.000
_cell.length_b   1.000
_cell.length_c   1.000
_cell.angle_alpha   90.00
_cell.angle_beta   90.00
_cell.angle_gamma   90.00
#
_symmetry.space_group_name_H-M   'P 1'
#
loop_
_entity.id
_entity.type
_entity.pdbx_description
1 polymer ?
#
loop_
_entity_poly.entity_id
_entity_poly.type
_entity_poly.pdbx_seq_one_letter_code
_entity_poly.pdbx_strand_id
1 'polypeptide(L)'
;MYASRTHTGTAPSRFLILVAVPASAIIHLLLAAAWPGIDLRNEQAAASSLSVAIDLGASYSEISAVAGNQNASDAAAASTPPAPASAEFPPLEPSPVFEASRPETPALAVTEAAAARVAAPQQQNMPTSTAASDQAAAIPVAATPTPAQSAEQPDMEPATDPPPEIMPPPITQPVSMTTQQELAEVIEQLQSTTEASLTEVLEQLTTQPPEGYEISVSQLAESGPTALSSYRVTIQTELGDGLASTELTITERPFSWYAKFINRWDNDVIMANDQIFGRFHSNSPVNLETDWRARPLFAGPVTLATHQSIGRRLRESDIFTDEVETGIGRIDMPDAIVPAVFPGQGSGLQVISYDQYTQLTFLGADGFNWYQPDTQLGGHQALTDDMLIIAGTDDSRFDVSGTIHGQVAIYSPRRITITDDLVYADQSAGANHLLSLTSNGSIEIANPSVTGPGDLIIHGALFARQRFSVRRYNTRAQGRLHIMGTLVAGSISATEPRYTTLVEYDSRFESIRPPAFPTTGLFDMSEWDREWTITAVPDAFPEGADGIARQPADE
;
A
#
# COMPACT_ATOMS: atom_id res chain seq x y z
N MET A 1 -1.84 67.73 -14.43
CA MET A 1 -0.47 67.60 -14.96
C MET A 1 -0.07 66.14 -14.85
N TYR A 2 0.61 65.62 -15.89
CA TYR A 2 0.95 64.20 -16.15
C TYR A 2 -0.22 63.30 -16.58
N ALA A 3 -0.11 62.42 -17.57
CA ALA A 3 0.66 62.32 -18.81
C ALA A 3 0.02 61.11 -19.53
N SER A 4 -0.56 61.34 -20.70
CA SER A 4 -1.09 60.31 -21.58
C SER A 4 0.05 59.51 -22.22
N ARG A 5 0.12 58.20 -21.94
CA ARG A 5 0.99 57.27 -22.69
C ARG A 5 0.14 56.41 -23.62
N THR A 6 0.38 56.62 -24.90
CA THR A 6 -0.01 55.80 -26.04
C THR A 6 0.79 54.50 -26.05
N HIS A 7 0.12 53.34 -26.08
CA HIS A 7 0.76 52.07 -26.40
C HIS A 7 0.44 51.68 -27.84
N THR A 8 1.50 51.60 -28.62
CA THR A 8 1.57 51.14 -30.01
C THR A 8 1.30 49.64 -30.10
N GLY A 9 0.49 49.26 -31.10
CA GLY A 9 0.17 47.88 -31.40
C GLY A 9 1.32 47.11 -32.06
N THR A 10 1.33 45.82 -31.80
CA THR A 10 1.99 44.79 -32.60
C THR A 10 0.94 43.72 -32.91
N ALA A 11 0.63 43.56 -34.19
CA ALA A 11 -0.29 42.55 -34.70
C ALA A 11 0.41 41.17 -34.70
N PRO A 12 -0.22 40.09 -34.20
CA PRO A 12 0.29 38.75 -34.40
C PRO A 12 0.02 38.27 -35.82
N SER A 13 1.08 37.75 -36.42
CA SER A 13 1.20 37.12 -37.72
C SER A 13 0.17 36.01 -37.94
N ARG A 14 -0.76 36.24 -38.87
CA ARG A 14 -1.62 35.22 -39.49
C ARG A 14 -0.83 34.53 -40.61
N PHE A 15 -0.01 33.51 -40.30
CA PHE A 15 0.62 32.70 -41.36
C PHE A 15 0.91 31.23 -40.99
N LEU A 16 0.29 30.69 -39.93
CA LEU A 16 0.54 29.31 -39.47
C LEU A 16 -0.76 28.51 -39.21
N ILE A 17 -1.77 28.64 -40.07
CA ILE A 17 -3.01 27.82 -40.02
C ILE A 17 -3.38 27.32 -41.43
N LEU A 18 -2.41 26.81 -42.20
CA LEU A 18 -2.69 26.31 -43.55
C LEU A 18 -1.97 25.02 -43.93
N VAL A 19 -1.42 24.27 -42.96
CA VAL A 19 -0.78 22.96 -43.20
C VAL A 19 -1.30 21.83 -42.29
N ALA A 20 -2.06 22.12 -41.23
CA ALA A 20 -2.50 21.08 -40.29
C ALA A 20 -3.81 20.33 -40.68
N VAL A 21 -4.60 20.83 -41.64
CA VAL A 21 -5.89 20.23 -42.00
C VAL A 21 -5.79 19.07 -43.03
N PRO A 22 -4.87 19.03 -44.02
CA PRO A 22 -4.83 17.92 -44.96
C PRO A 22 -4.18 16.63 -44.41
N ALA A 23 -3.42 16.68 -43.31
CA ALA A 23 -2.76 15.48 -42.75
C ALA A 23 -3.74 14.52 -42.03
N SER A 24 -4.77 15.06 -41.37
CA SER A 24 -5.78 14.26 -40.66
C SER A 24 -6.73 13.52 -41.62
N ALA A 25 -7.01 14.09 -42.80
CA ALA A 25 -7.88 13.46 -43.79
C ALA A 25 -7.23 12.24 -44.48
N ILE A 26 -5.89 12.21 -44.63
CA ILE A 26 -5.17 11.09 -45.24
C ILE A 26 -5.10 9.90 -44.28
N ILE A 27 -4.94 10.15 -42.98
CA ILE A 27 -4.89 9.09 -41.95
C ILE A 27 -6.24 8.38 -41.82
N HIS A 28 -7.36 9.11 -41.88
CA HIS A 28 -8.69 8.49 -41.84
C HIS A 28 -9.06 7.74 -43.14
N LEU A 29 -8.52 8.15 -44.29
CA LEU A 29 -8.72 7.43 -45.55
C LEU A 29 -7.89 6.14 -45.64
N LEU A 30 -6.72 6.09 -44.99
CA LEU A 30 -5.90 4.88 -44.90
C LEU A 30 -6.46 3.86 -43.90
N LEU A 31 -7.07 4.31 -42.79
CA LEU A 31 -7.75 3.43 -41.83
C LEU A 31 -9.05 2.82 -42.39
N ALA A 32 -9.77 3.53 -43.26
CA ALA A 32 -10.99 3.01 -43.89
C ALA A 32 -10.72 2.00 -45.02
N ALA A 33 -9.52 2.02 -45.63
CA ALA A 33 -9.16 1.11 -46.72
C ALA A 33 -8.57 -0.23 -46.24
N ALA A 34 -8.17 -0.32 -44.96
CA ALA A 34 -7.55 -1.52 -44.39
C ALA A 34 -8.55 -2.57 -43.86
N TRP A 35 -9.86 -2.36 -44.02
CA TRP A 35 -10.88 -3.29 -43.52
C TRP A 35 -11.74 -3.88 -44.65
N PRO A 36 -11.33 -5.05 -45.18
CA PRO A 36 -12.33 -6.03 -45.59
C PRO A 36 -11.98 -7.42 -45.06
N GLY A 37 -12.89 -8.00 -44.27
CA GLY A 37 -12.92 -9.44 -44.04
C GLY A 37 -12.92 -9.87 -42.57
N ILE A 38 -13.94 -9.48 -41.80
CA ILE A 38 -14.39 -10.32 -40.68
C ILE A 38 -15.86 -10.64 -40.93
N ASP A 39 -16.07 -11.93 -41.17
CA ASP A 39 -17.30 -12.58 -41.57
C ASP A 39 -18.30 -12.64 -40.40
N LEU A 40 -19.51 -12.14 -40.62
CA LEU A 40 -20.63 -12.13 -39.67
C LEU A 40 -21.35 -13.49 -39.72
N ARG A 41 -20.76 -14.52 -39.12
CA ARG A 41 -21.45 -15.77 -38.76
C ARG A 41 -20.85 -16.39 -37.51
N ASN A 42 -21.37 -16.02 -36.33
CA ASN A 42 -21.52 -16.88 -35.15
C ASN A 42 -22.16 -16.10 -33.99
N GLU A 43 -23.43 -15.70 -34.15
CA GLU A 43 -24.32 -15.44 -33.01
C GLU A 43 -25.16 -16.71 -32.79
N GLN A 44 -24.67 -17.62 -31.94
CA GLN A 44 -25.43 -18.63 -31.18
C GLN A 44 -24.48 -19.68 -30.59
N ALA A 45 -23.71 -19.33 -29.54
CA ALA A 45 -23.22 -20.27 -28.51
C ALA A 45 -22.26 -19.55 -27.54
N ALA A 46 -22.80 -18.79 -26.58
CA ALA A 46 -22.06 -18.43 -25.35
C ALA A 46 -23.03 -17.90 -24.28
N ALA A 47 -24.01 -18.74 -23.91
CA ALA A 47 -24.76 -18.58 -22.67
C ALA A 47 -24.66 -19.92 -21.94
N SER A 48 -23.50 -20.21 -21.33
CA SER A 48 -23.28 -21.32 -20.39
C SER A 48 -21.89 -21.21 -19.74
N SER A 49 -21.86 -21.36 -18.41
CA SER A 49 -20.70 -21.54 -17.49
C SER A 49 -19.80 -20.31 -17.28
N LEU A 50 -19.32 -19.96 -16.07
CA LEU A 50 -19.05 -20.75 -14.87
C LEU A 50 -19.64 -20.12 -13.59
N SER A 51 -20.44 -20.89 -12.87
CA SER A 51 -20.54 -20.79 -11.41
C SER A 51 -19.58 -21.84 -10.83
N VAL A 52 -18.42 -21.42 -10.35
CA VAL A 52 -17.54 -22.29 -9.56
C VAL A 52 -18.12 -22.35 -8.15
N ALA A 53 -18.87 -23.40 -7.86
CA ALA A 53 -19.11 -23.82 -6.49
C ALA A 53 -17.85 -24.54 -5.99
N ILE A 54 -17.14 -23.92 -5.06
CA ILE A 54 -16.03 -24.58 -4.36
C ILE A 54 -16.66 -25.43 -3.26
N ASP A 55 -16.68 -26.74 -3.48
CA ASP A 55 -17.10 -27.74 -2.51
C ASP A 55 -15.96 -27.98 -1.51
N LEU A 56 -16.12 -27.44 -0.29
CA LEU A 56 -15.21 -27.68 0.83
C LEU A 56 -15.59 -29.01 1.48
N GLY A 57 -15.05 -30.10 0.94
CA GLY A 57 -15.21 -31.45 1.47
C GLY A 57 -14.60 -31.61 2.87
N ALA A 58 -15.42 -31.46 3.91
CA ALA A 58 -15.09 -31.89 5.27
C ALA A 58 -15.46 -33.37 5.43
N SER A 59 -14.44 -34.20 5.62
CA SER A 59 -14.58 -35.59 6.06
C SER A 59 -14.79 -35.61 7.56
N TYR A 60 -16.01 -35.94 8.00
CA TYR A 60 -16.30 -36.33 9.39
C TYR A 60 -16.89 -37.74 9.40
N SER A 61 -16.14 -38.66 10.00
CA SER A 61 -16.59 -39.99 10.39
C SER A 61 -17.37 -39.93 11.72
N GLU A 62 -18.55 -40.53 11.68
CA GLU A 62 -19.31 -41.26 12.73
C GLU A 62 -19.34 -40.72 14.18
N ILE A 63 -20.57 -40.47 14.70
CA ILE A 63 -21.27 -41.35 15.65
C ILE A 63 -22.68 -40.80 15.97
N SER A 64 -23.70 -41.64 15.74
CA SER A 64 -25.05 -41.72 16.34
C SER A 64 -26.04 -40.54 16.25
N ALA A 65 -27.37 -40.70 16.20
CA ALA A 65 -28.29 -41.80 15.92
C ALA A 65 -29.74 -41.23 16.04
N VAL A 66 -30.63 -41.70 15.16
CA VAL A 66 -32.08 -41.93 15.38
C VAL A 66 -33.10 -40.77 15.22
N ALA A 67 -34.14 -41.14 14.44
CA ALA A 67 -35.45 -40.53 14.20
C ALA A 67 -35.45 -39.34 13.21
N GLY A 68 -36.15 -39.35 12.09
CA GLY A 68 -37.23 -40.21 11.63
C GLY A 68 -38.22 -39.35 10.82
N ASN A 69 -38.71 -39.94 9.74
CA ASN A 69 -39.91 -39.57 8.97
C ASN A 69 -39.82 -38.71 7.71
N GLN A 70 -40.64 -39.20 6.78
CA GLN A 70 -40.70 -39.02 5.34
C GLN A 70 -41.73 -37.96 4.93
N ASN A 71 -41.56 -37.50 3.67
CA ASN A 71 -42.59 -37.10 2.70
C ASN A 71 -43.59 -35.99 3.08
N ALA A 72 -43.60 -34.91 2.31
CA ALA A 72 -44.45 -34.82 1.10
C ALA A 72 -44.38 -33.41 0.49
N SER A 73 -44.38 -33.40 -0.84
CA SER A 73 -44.72 -32.30 -1.73
C SER A 73 -46.11 -31.74 -1.44
N ASP A 74 -46.31 -30.42 -1.55
CA ASP A 74 -47.38 -29.88 -2.39
C ASP A 74 -47.29 -28.37 -2.60
N ALA A 75 -47.84 -27.96 -3.74
CA ALA A 75 -47.77 -26.66 -4.37
C ALA A 75 -48.82 -25.65 -3.86
N ALA A 76 -48.62 -24.40 -4.29
CA ALA A 76 -49.60 -23.31 -4.45
C ALA A 76 -50.01 -22.52 -3.20
N ALA A 77 -49.70 -21.22 -3.20
CA ALA A 77 -50.68 -20.15 -3.46
C ALA A 77 -50.10 -18.77 -3.08
N ALA A 78 -50.19 -17.84 -4.03
CA ALA A 78 -49.89 -16.42 -3.82
C ALA A 78 -50.81 -15.82 -2.75
N SER A 79 -50.21 -15.13 -1.77
CA SER A 79 -50.93 -14.30 -0.80
C SER A 79 -50.34 -12.90 -0.82
N THR A 80 -51.15 -11.96 -1.30
CA THR A 80 -50.92 -10.51 -1.27
C THR A 80 -50.80 -10.02 0.18
N PRO A 81 -49.85 -9.15 0.54
CA PRO A 81 -49.78 -8.58 1.88
C PRO A 81 -50.90 -7.54 2.10
N PRO A 82 -51.51 -7.49 3.30
CA PRO A 82 -52.50 -6.47 3.64
C PRO A 82 -51.83 -5.11 3.89
N ALA A 83 -52.51 -4.04 3.49
CA ALA A 83 -52.12 -2.66 3.74
C ALA A 83 -52.03 -2.37 5.26
N PRO A 84 -51.04 -1.58 5.72
CA PRO A 84 -50.98 -1.16 7.11
C PRO A 84 -52.09 -0.16 7.44
N ALA A 85 -52.78 -0.41 8.55
CA ALA A 85 -53.80 0.45 9.11
C ALA A 85 -53.19 1.79 9.59
N SER A 86 -53.83 2.89 9.22
CA SER A 86 -53.56 4.23 9.73
C SER A 86 -53.81 4.28 11.24
N ALA A 87 -52.76 4.51 12.01
CA ALA A 87 -52.87 4.89 13.42
C ALA A 87 -53.00 6.41 13.52
N GLU A 88 -54.11 6.88 14.07
CA GLU A 88 -54.31 8.27 14.50
C GLU A 88 -53.34 8.61 15.63
N PHE A 89 -52.55 9.66 15.43
CA PHE A 89 -51.74 10.27 16.50
C PHE A 89 -52.63 11.18 17.37
N PRO A 90 -52.58 11.08 18.72
CA PRO A 90 -53.22 12.05 19.59
C PRO A 90 -52.51 13.42 19.53
N PRO A 91 -53.21 14.52 19.83
CA PRO A 91 -52.66 15.87 19.72
C PRO A 91 -51.58 16.12 20.78
N LEU A 92 -50.47 16.73 20.33
CA LEU A 92 -49.36 17.17 21.18
C LEU A 92 -49.80 18.35 22.07
N GLU A 93 -49.61 18.20 23.38
CA GLU A 93 -49.68 19.29 24.35
C GLU A 93 -48.50 20.28 24.15
N PRO A 94 -48.70 21.59 24.39
CA PRO A 94 -47.63 22.58 24.25
C PRO A 94 -46.64 22.54 25.42
N SER A 95 -45.36 22.41 25.09
CA SER A 95 -44.23 22.54 26.03
C SER A 95 -44.17 23.93 26.68
N PRO A 96 -43.70 24.03 27.94
CA PRO A 96 -43.60 25.29 28.66
C PRO A 96 -42.44 26.16 28.12
N VAL A 97 -42.72 27.46 28.06
CA VAL A 97 -41.77 28.53 27.72
C VAL A 97 -40.76 28.68 28.86
N PHE A 98 -39.48 28.44 28.58
CA PHE A 98 -38.39 28.76 29.49
C PHE A 98 -37.98 30.23 29.34
N GLU A 99 -38.16 30.97 30.42
CA GLU A 99 -37.82 32.38 30.59
C GLU A 99 -36.30 32.52 30.83
N ALA A 100 -35.63 33.23 29.91
CA ALA A 100 -34.18 33.43 29.93
C ALA A 100 -33.77 34.43 31.02
N SER A 101 -33.16 33.93 32.09
CA SER A 101 -32.48 34.77 33.08
C SER A 101 -31.04 35.05 32.64
N ARG A 102 -30.72 36.34 32.46
CA ARG A 102 -29.36 36.86 32.22
C ARG A 102 -28.46 36.62 33.45
N PRO A 103 -27.20 36.18 33.29
CA PRO A 103 -26.22 36.31 34.34
C PRO A 103 -25.51 37.67 34.27
N GLU A 104 -25.49 38.34 35.42
CA GLU A 104 -24.75 39.57 35.69
C GLU A 104 -23.23 39.32 35.68
N THR A 105 -22.51 40.32 35.20
CA THR A 105 -21.05 40.41 35.18
C THR A 105 -20.53 40.87 36.54
N PRO A 106 -19.57 40.19 37.19
CA PRO A 106 -18.75 40.83 38.21
C PRO A 106 -17.42 41.29 37.61
N ALA A 107 -17.16 42.59 37.75
CA ALA A 107 -15.87 43.22 37.58
C ALA A 107 -15.01 43.09 38.85
N LEU A 108 -13.71 43.38 38.70
CA LEU A 108 -12.65 43.61 39.72
C LEU A 108 -11.96 42.32 40.23
N ALA A 109 -10.64 42.26 40.45
CA ALA A 109 -9.57 43.24 40.35
C ALA A 109 -8.22 42.49 40.25
N VAL A 110 -7.25 43.18 39.65
CA VAL A 110 -5.82 42.83 39.64
C VAL A 110 -5.23 43.13 41.02
N THR A 111 -4.55 42.16 41.63
CA THR A 111 -3.48 42.42 42.60
C THR A 111 -2.36 41.41 42.46
N GLU A 112 -1.19 41.97 42.16
CA GLU A 112 0.15 41.42 42.21
C GLU A 112 0.68 41.56 43.65
N ALA A 113 1.21 40.49 44.26
CA ALA A 113 2.38 40.51 45.16
C ALA A 113 2.53 39.23 46.01
N ALA A 114 3.81 38.88 46.19
CA ALA A 114 4.45 38.30 47.38
C ALA A 114 4.73 36.78 47.41
N ALA A 115 6.04 36.52 47.36
CA ALA A 115 6.74 35.28 47.60
C ALA A 115 6.82 34.89 49.10
N ALA A 116 7.14 33.61 49.30
CA ALA A 116 7.83 32.99 50.44
C ALA A 116 7.10 32.84 51.79
N ARG A 117 6.83 31.57 52.19
CA ARG A 117 7.53 30.84 53.29
C ARG A 117 6.78 29.55 53.72
N VAL A 118 7.54 28.45 53.76
CA VAL A 118 7.70 27.44 54.84
C VAL A 118 6.45 26.94 55.61
N ALA A 119 6.14 25.64 55.51
CA ALA A 119 6.17 24.68 56.63
C ALA A 119 5.53 23.32 56.26
N ALA A 120 6.22 22.23 56.62
CA ALA A 120 5.75 20.85 56.62
C ALA A 120 4.76 20.58 57.78
N PRO A 121 4.05 19.42 57.76
CA PRO A 121 4.24 18.50 58.88
C PRO A 121 4.38 17.01 58.50
N GLN A 122 5.00 16.32 59.45
CA GLN A 122 5.38 14.91 59.62
C GLN A 122 4.22 13.91 59.51
N GLN A 123 4.38 12.74 58.85
CA GLN A 123 4.92 11.43 59.31
C GLN A 123 4.14 10.73 60.44
N GLN A 124 3.71 9.48 60.18
CA GLN A 124 3.56 8.28 61.05
C GLN A 124 2.81 7.22 60.19
N ASN A 125 3.10 5.91 60.09
CA ASN A 125 4.05 4.98 60.70
C ASN A 125 4.20 3.76 59.79
N MET A 126 5.41 3.20 59.75
CA MET A 126 5.72 1.82 59.33
C MET A 126 5.55 0.85 60.52
N PRO A 127 5.62 -0.47 60.26
CA PRO A 127 6.55 -1.27 61.03
C PRO A 127 7.55 -2.08 60.19
N THR A 128 8.73 -2.13 60.77
CA THR A 128 9.99 -2.81 60.49
C THR A 128 9.92 -4.35 60.44
N SER A 129 10.79 -4.94 59.62
CA SER A 129 11.52 -6.17 59.97
C SER A 129 12.96 -6.05 59.47
N THR A 130 13.90 -6.17 60.41
CA THR A 130 15.35 -6.15 60.22
C THR A 130 15.89 -7.49 60.69
N ALA A 131 16.72 -8.15 59.89
CA ALA A 131 17.78 -9.02 60.39
C ALA A 131 18.92 -9.07 59.36
N ALA A 132 20.07 -8.55 59.78
CA ALA A 132 21.34 -8.56 59.09
C ALA A 132 22.15 -9.82 59.45
N SER A 133 23.08 -10.22 58.58
CA SER A 133 24.48 -10.44 58.99
C SER A 133 25.41 -10.58 57.80
N ASP A 134 26.55 -9.91 57.95
CA ASP A 134 27.74 -9.85 57.12
C ASP A 134 28.40 -11.20 56.86
N GLN A 135 29.06 -11.31 55.70
CA GLN A 135 30.45 -11.78 55.69
C GLN A 135 31.22 -11.32 54.44
N ALA A 136 32.30 -10.59 54.70
CA ALA A 136 33.35 -10.21 53.76
C ALA A 136 34.37 -11.35 53.59
N ALA A 137 34.94 -11.51 52.39
CA ALA A 137 36.39 -11.63 52.18
C ALA A 137 36.78 -11.85 50.70
N ALA A 138 37.81 -11.09 50.30
CA ALA A 138 38.93 -11.46 49.42
C ALA A 138 38.77 -11.55 47.88
N ILE A 139 39.25 -10.48 47.24
CA ILE A 139 40.01 -10.44 45.95
C ILE A 139 41.25 -11.35 46.10
N PRO A 140 41.70 -12.16 45.11
CA PRO A 140 42.69 -11.65 44.13
C PRO A 140 42.92 -12.37 42.77
N VAL A 141 43.69 -11.65 41.94
CA VAL A 141 44.66 -12.08 40.91
C VAL A 141 44.24 -12.16 39.43
N ALA A 142 45.05 -11.43 38.65
CA ALA A 142 45.16 -11.34 37.20
C ALA A 142 45.46 -12.68 36.50
N ALA A 143 44.89 -12.85 35.31
CA ALA A 143 45.29 -13.90 34.36
C ALA A 143 46.12 -13.30 33.22
N THR A 144 47.38 -13.74 33.18
CA THR A 144 48.39 -13.54 32.13
C THR A 144 48.03 -14.37 30.88
N PRO A 145 48.36 -13.93 29.66
CA PRO A 145 48.08 -14.68 28.43
C PRO A 145 48.99 -15.92 28.26
N THR A 146 48.39 -17.02 27.82
CA THR A 146 49.04 -18.30 27.48
C THR A 146 49.75 -18.22 26.12
N PRO A 147 50.96 -18.79 25.95
CA PRO A 147 51.68 -18.81 24.68
C PRO A 147 51.07 -19.82 23.70
N ALA A 148 51.02 -19.43 22.42
CA ALA A 148 50.67 -20.28 21.30
C ALA A 148 51.67 -21.43 21.13
N GLN A 149 51.17 -22.67 21.14
CA GLN A 149 51.89 -23.85 20.67
C GLN A 149 51.80 -23.93 19.16
N SER A 150 52.96 -23.83 18.51
CA SER A 150 53.16 -24.09 17.09
C SER A 150 53.19 -25.62 16.89
N ALA A 151 52.18 -26.16 16.20
CA ALA A 151 52.21 -27.53 15.68
C ALA A 151 52.79 -27.51 14.27
N GLU A 152 53.87 -28.26 14.05
CA GLU A 152 54.41 -28.56 12.72
C GLU A 152 53.37 -29.34 11.91
N GLN A 153 52.83 -28.71 10.87
CA GLN A 153 52.09 -29.36 9.79
C GLN A 153 53.09 -29.88 8.76
N PRO A 154 52.93 -31.08 8.21
CA PRO A 154 53.80 -31.60 7.16
C PRO A 154 53.61 -30.81 5.86
N ASP A 155 54.73 -30.41 5.25
CA ASP A 155 54.82 -29.81 3.91
C ASP A 155 54.09 -30.71 2.89
N MET A 156 52.90 -30.29 2.47
CA MET A 156 52.35 -30.65 1.17
C MET A 156 52.58 -29.47 0.24
N GLU A 157 53.31 -29.74 -0.84
CA GLU A 157 53.51 -28.84 -1.98
C GLU A 157 52.16 -28.20 -2.38
N PRO A 158 52.06 -26.86 -2.37
CA PRO A 158 50.88 -26.21 -2.90
C PRO A 158 50.87 -26.46 -4.40
N ALA A 159 49.82 -27.12 -4.89
CA ALA A 159 49.46 -27.04 -6.29
C ALA A 159 49.34 -25.55 -6.62
N THR A 160 50.24 -25.04 -7.45
CA THR A 160 50.15 -23.71 -8.04
C THR A 160 48.85 -23.64 -8.82
N ASP A 161 47.80 -23.11 -8.19
CA ASP A 161 46.65 -22.58 -8.91
C ASP A 161 47.19 -21.56 -9.91
N PRO A 162 46.77 -21.62 -11.18
CA PRO A 162 47.13 -20.60 -12.14
C PRO A 162 46.66 -19.24 -11.59
N PRO A 163 47.47 -18.18 -11.72
CA PRO A 163 47.09 -16.85 -11.27
C PRO A 163 45.71 -16.50 -11.86
N PRO A 164 44.78 -15.95 -11.06
CA PRO A 164 43.47 -15.56 -11.56
C PRO A 164 43.70 -14.65 -12.77
N GLU A 165 43.17 -15.04 -13.92
CA GLU A 165 43.14 -14.20 -15.11
C GLU A 165 42.48 -12.89 -14.70
N ILE A 166 43.30 -11.84 -14.61
CA ILE A 166 42.83 -10.48 -14.34
C ILE A 166 42.12 -10.06 -15.61
N MET A 167 40.82 -10.34 -15.70
CA MET A 167 39.99 -9.81 -16.76
C MET A 167 40.09 -8.28 -16.70
N PRO A 168 40.42 -7.60 -17.81
CA PRO A 168 40.40 -6.15 -17.83
C PRO A 168 39.00 -5.66 -17.44
N PRO A 169 38.90 -4.55 -16.68
CA PRO A 169 37.61 -4.00 -16.30
C PRO A 169 36.78 -3.69 -17.55
N PRO A 170 35.45 -3.94 -17.53
CA PRO A 170 34.58 -3.65 -18.66
C PRO A 170 34.64 -2.15 -19.01
N ILE A 171 34.60 -1.86 -20.32
CA ILE A 171 34.58 -0.48 -20.81
C ILE A 171 33.13 -0.02 -20.79
N THR A 172 32.83 1.07 -20.08
CA THR A 172 31.51 1.70 -20.11
C THR A 172 31.47 2.88 -21.08
N GLN A 173 30.37 3.02 -21.84
CA GLN A 173 30.10 4.17 -22.71
C GLN A 173 28.68 4.70 -22.47
N PRO A 174 28.45 6.01 -22.48
CA PRO A 174 27.10 6.56 -22.31
C PRO A 174 26.21 6.16 -23.50
N VAL A 175 24.95 5.84 -23.21
CA VAL A 175 23.93 5.52 -24.23
C VAL A 175 23.72 6.72 -25.15
N SER A 176 23.65 6.49 -26.47
CA SER A 176 23.42 7.57 -27.45
C SER A 176 22.06 8.25 -27.22
N MET A 177 21.92 9.54 -27.52
CA MET A 177 20.67 10.28 -27.30
C MET A 177 19.47 9.70 -28.07
N THR A 178 19.68 9.17 -29.28
CA THR A 178 18.60 8.55 -30.07
C THR A 178 18.15 7.24 -29.44
N THR A 179 19.11 6.42 -29.00
CA THR A 179 18.84 5.17 -28.28
C THR A 179 18.19 5.42 -26.92
N GLN A 180 18.56 6.51 -26.23
CA GLN A 180 17.89 6.93 -24.99
C GLN A 180 16.42 7.29 -25.22
N GLN A 181 16.07 7.87 -26.37
CA GLN A 181 14.68 8.21 -26.70
C GLN A 181 13.85 6.96 -27.02
N GLU A 182 14.38 6.05 -27.85
CA GLU A 182 13.73 4.76 -28.14
C GLU A 182 13.53 3.94 -26.86
N LEU A 183 14.55 3.91 -25.99
CA LEU A 183 14.45 3.21 -24.72
C LEU A 183 13.51 3.93 -23.75
N ALA A 184 13.46 5.26 -23.76
CA ALA A 184 12.51 6.02 -22.96
C ALA A 184 11.06 5.71 -23.35
N GLU A 185 10.75 5.51 -24.64
CA GLU A 185 9.42 5.08 -25.08
C GLU A 185 9.07 3.68 -24.56
N VAL A 186 10.01 2.73 -24.64
CA VAL A 186 9.83 1.38 -24.07
C VAL A 186 9.61 1.44 -22.56
N ILE A 187 10.39 2.27 -21.85
CA ILE A 187 10.27 2.47 -20.40
C ILE A 187 8.92 3.11 -20.06
N GLU A 188 8.48 4.12 -20.80
CA GLU A 188 7.18 4.78 -20.61
C GLU A 188 6.02 3.80 -20.82
N GLN A 189 6.13 2.94 -21.84
CA GLN A 189 5.18 1.86 -22.08
C GLN A 189 5.15 0.89 -20.89
N LEU A 190 6.30 0.46 -20.38
CA LEU A 190 6.39 -0.44 -19.23
C LEU A 190 5.79 0.17 -17.95
N GLN A 191 6.03 1.46 -17.70
CA GLN A 191 5.52 2.17 -16.52
C GLN A 191 3.99 2.42 -16.56
N SER A 192 3.43 2.57 -17.76
CA SER A 192 1.99 2.79 -17.97
C SER A 192 1.15 1.51 -18.03
N THR A 193 1.81 0.34 -17.98
CA THR A 193 1.16 -0.95 -18.16
C THR A 193 0.75 -1.58 -16.82
N THR A 194 -0.40 -2.26 -16.78
CA THR A 194 -0.87 -3.03 -15.60
C THR A 194 -0.24 -4.42 -15.54
N GLU A 195 -0.20 -5.09 -14.38
CA GLU A 195 0.43 -6.42 -14.22
C GLU A 195 0.04 -7.47 -15.29
N ALA A 196 -1.27 -7.61 -15.56
CA ALA A 196 -1.76 -8.56 -16.57
C ALA A 196 -1.23 -8.22 -17.97
N SER A 197 -1.14 -6.93 -18.29
CA SER A 197 -0.59 -6.45 -19.55
C SER A 197 0.94 -6.38 -19.53
N LEU A 198 1.59 -6.31 -18.36
CA LEU A 198 3.04 -6.22 -18.25
C LEU A 198 3.67 -7.51 -18.73
N THR A 199 3.10 -8.65 -18.35
CA THR A 199 3.60 -9.95 -18.83
C THR A 199 3.51 -10.03 -20.36
N GLU A 200 2.41 -9.56 -20.94
CA GLU A 200 2.22 -9.50 -22.40
C GLU A 200 3.20 -8.51 -23.06
N VAL A 201 3.41 -7.32 -22.49
CA VAL A 201 4.37 -6.33 -22.99
C VAL A 201 5.81 -6.85 -22.88
N LEU A 202 6.17 -7.49 -21.76
CA LEU A 202 7.49 -8.08 -21.56
C LEU A 202 7.72 -9.26 -22.53
N GLU A 203 6.72 -10.11 -22.76
CA GLU A 203 6.76 -11.18 -23.76
C GLU A 203 6.88 -10.61 -25.18
N GLN A 204 6.15 -9.54 -25.49
CA GLN A 204 6.25 -8.85 -26.78
C GLN A 204 7.64 -8.25 -26.99
N LEU A 205 8.21 -7.57 -25.99
CA LEU A 205 9.56 -7.00 -26.07
C LEU A 205 10.63 -8.08 -26.22
N THR A 206 10.42 -9.26 -25.63
CA THR A 206 11.35 -10.39 -25.76
C THR A 206 11.21 -11.09 -27.12
N THR A 207 10.00 -11.21 -27.67
CA THR A 207 9.74 -11.94 -28.93
C THR A 207 9.86 -11.08 -30.19
N GLN A 208 9.64 -9.77 -30.05
CA GLN A 208 9.70 -8.77 -31.12
C GLN A 208 10.39 -7.49 -30.58
N PRO A 209 11.69 -7.56 -30.24
CA PRO A 209 12.41 -6.38 -29.79
C PRO A 209 12.52 -5.35 -30.94
N PRO A 210 12.74 -4.06 -30.61
CA PRO A 210 13.08 -3.05 -31.61
C PRO A 210 14.29 -3.48 -32.44
N GLU A 211 14.34 -3.07 -33.72
CA GLU A 211 15.39 -3.48 -34.65
C GLU A 211 16.79 -3.14 -34.10
N GLY A 212 17.69 -4.12 -34.07
CA GLY A 212 19.06 -3.95 -33.57
C GLY A 212 19.23 -4.15 -32.05
N TYR A 213 18.17 -4.56 -31.33
CA TYR A 213 18.25 -4.86 -29.91
C TYR A 213 17.83 -6.30 -29.60
N GLU A 214 18.42 -6.85 -28.54
CA GLU A 214 17.99 -8.07 -27.88
C GLU A 214 17.56 -7.72 -26.46
N ILE A 215 16.34 -8.09 -26.08
CA ILE A 215 15.78 -7.80 -24.77
C ILE A 215 15.53 -9.12 -24.06
N SER A 216 16.07 -9.25 -22.85
CA SER A 216 15.80 -10.38 -21.96
C SER A 216 15.23 -9.88 -20.64
N VAL A 217 14.27 -10.63 -20.11
CA VAL A 217 13.57 -10.29 -18.88
C VAL A 217 13.75 -11.43 -17.90
N SER A 218 14.16 -11.11 -16.68
CA SER A 218 14.28 -12.07 -15.58
C SER A 218 13.55 -11.56 -14.35
N GLN A 219 12.77 -12.41 -13.71
CA GLN A 219 12.12 -12.08 -12.45
C GLN A 219 13.15 -12.15 -11.31
N LEU A 220 13.32 -11.05 -10.56
CA LEU A 220 14.29 -10.95 -9.48
C LEU A 220 13.74 -11.49 -8.15
N ALA A 221 12.45 -11.32 -7.90
CA ALA A 221 11.79 -11.77 -6.69
C ALA A 221 10.46 -12.44 -7.04
N GLU A 222 10.25 -13.64 -6.51
CA GLU A 222 8.95 -14.29 -6.55
C GLU A 222 7.97 -13.53 -5.64
N SER A 223 6.70 -13.45 -6.08
CA SER A 223 5.64 -12.73 -5.39
C SER A 223 5.28 -13.42 -4.06
N GLY A 224 6.01 -13.08 -3.00
CA GLY A 224 5.67 -13.42 -1.62
C GLY A 224 4.51 -12.57 -1.08
N PRO A 225 3.91 -12.95 0.07
CA PRO A 225 2.79 -12.20 0.66
C PRO A 225 3.15 -10.76 1.04
N THR A 226 4.45 -10.48 1.23
CA THR A 226 5.01 -9.15 1.54
C THR A 226 6.07 -8.69 0.53
N ALA A 227 6.44 -9.52 -0.44
CA ALA A 227 7.42 -9.14 -1.45
C ALA A 227 6.76 -8.31 -2.56
N LEU A 228 7.51 -7.37 -3.13
CA LEU A 228 7.13 -6.63 -4.33
C LEU A 228 7.65 -7.38 -5.55
N SER A 229 6.77 -7.62 -6.53
CA SER A 229 7.19 -8.20 -7.80
C SER A 229 8.23 -7.28 -8.44
N SER A 230 9.38 -7.83 -8.83
CA SER A 230 10.46 -7.07 -9.46
C SER A 230 11.04 -7.84 -10.64
N TYR A 231 11.30 -7.12 -11.73
CA TYR A 231 11.81 -7.63 -12.98
C TYR A 231 13.10 -6.89 -13.35
N ARG A 232 14.11 -7.65 -13.73
CA ARG A 232 15.32 -7.16 -14.38
C ARG A 232 15.12 -7.27 -15.88
N VAL A 233 15.25 -6.15 -16.56
CA VAL A 233 15.21 -6.06 -18.01
C VAL A 233 16.62 -5.73 -18.49
N THR A 234 17.21 -6.65 -19.24
CA THR A 234 18.52 -6.47 -19.84
C THR A 234 18.34 -6.22 -21.33
N ILE A 235 18.81 -5.07 -21.81
CA ILE A 235 18.83 -4.72 -23.22
C ILE A 235 20.25 -4.85 -23.73
N GLN A 236 20.42 -5.52 -24.86
CA GLN A 236 21.70 -5.73 -25.54
C GLN A 236 21.63 -5.23 -26.98
N THR A 237 22.75 -4.77 -27.51
CA THR A 237 22.89 -4.34 -28.91
C THR A 237 24.34 -4.52 -29.37
N GLU A 238 24.55 -4.68 -30.67
CA GLU A 238 25.89 -4.67 -31.26
C GLU A 238 26.37 -3.23 -31.42
N LEU A 239 27.49 -2.89 -30.78
CA LEU A 239 28.10 -1.56 -30.86
C LEU A 239 29.58 -1.68 -31.26
N GLY A 240 29.86 -1.48 -32.54
CA GLY A 240 31.20 -1.70 -33.10
C GLY A 240 31.54 -3.19 -33.15
N ASP A 241 32.68 -3.58 -32.56
CA ASP A 241 33.14 -4.98 -32.48
C ASP A 241 32.73 -5.66 -31.16
N GLY A 242 31.84 -5.04 -30.38
CA GLY A 242 31.45 -5.50 -29.05
C GLY A 242 29.94 -5.61 -28.87
N LEU A 243 29.53 -6.41 -27.87
CA LEU A 243 28.16 -6.44 -27.39
C LEU A 243 28.02 -5.42 -26.26
N ALA A 244 27.16 -4.42 -26.46
CA ALA A 244 26.81 -3.44 -25.45
C ALA A 244 25.55 -3.91 -24.71
N SER A 245 25.56 -3.85 -23.37
CA SER A 245 24.39 -4.16 -22.54
C SER A 245 24.08 -3.08 -21.51
N THR A 246 22.80 -2.80 -21.27
CA THR A 246 22.27 -1.92 -20.22
C THR A 246 21.20 -2.68 -19.43
N GLU A 247 21.15 -2.46 -18.12
CA GLU A 247 20.21 -3.10 -17.21
C GLU A 247 19.32 -2.06 -16.54
N LEU A 248 18.02 -2.38 -16.48
CA LEU A 248 17.07 -1.66 -15.65
C LEU A 248 16.25 -2.62 -14.80
N THR A 249 15.89 -2.16 -13.60
CA THR A 249 15.01 -2.87 -12.68
C THR A 249 13.68 -2.15 -12.63
N ILE A 250 12.62 -2.94 -12.76
CA ILE A 250 11.24 -2.50 -12.65
C ILE A 250 10.61 -3.18 -11.43
N THR A 251 9.98 -2.41 -10.56
CA THR A 251 9.38 -2.87 -9.31
C THR A 251 7.90 -2.50 -9.28
N GLU A 252 7.07 -3.43 -8.82
CA GLU A 252 5.65 -3.20 -8.61
C GLU A 252 5.41 -2.05 -7.64
N ARG A 253 4.46 -1.18 -7.98
CA ARG A 253 3.95 -0.12 -7.12
C ARG A 253 2.73 -0.63 -6.34
N PRO A 254 2.84 -0.95 -5.03
CA PRO A 254 1.69 -1.34 -4.24
C PRO A 254 0.84 -0.11 -3.89
N PHE A 255 -0.42 -0.31 -3.48
CA PHE A 255 -1.20 0.82 -2.93
C PHE A 255 -0.59 1.39 -1.65
N SER A 256 0.17 0.56 -0.92
CA SER A 256 0.93 0.96 0.27
C SER A 256 2.11 1.88 -0.02
N TRP A 257 2.38 2.22 -1.28
CA TRP A 257 3.31 3.29 -1.64
C TRP A 257 2.78 4.67 -1.20
N TYR A 258 1.46 4.84 -1.17
CA TYR A 258 0.82 6.10 -0.80
C TYR A 258 0.56 6.15 0.70
N ALA A 259 0.80 7.30 1.32
CA ALA A 259 0.32 7.57 2.68
C ALA A 259 -1.22 7.59 2.68
N LYS A 260 -1.82 8.26 1.69
CA LYS A 260 -3.27 8.33 1.54
C LYS A 260 -3.66 8.30 0.07
N PHE A 261 -4.50 7.33 -0.29
CA PHE A 261 -5.05 7.12 -1.63
C PHE A 261 -6.58 7.12 -1.57
N ILE A 262 -7.25 8.04 -2.26
CA ILE A 262 -8.71 8.10 -2.31
C ILE A 262 -9.24 8.04 -3.74
N ASN A 263 -10.00 7.00 -4.07
CA ASN A 263 -10.57 6.84 -5.42
C ASN A 263 -11.69 7.84 -5.72
N ARG A 264 -12.58 8.10 -4.76
CA ARG A 264 -13.62 9.12 -4.88
C ARG A 264 -13.74 9.92 -3.59
N TRP A 265 -13.26 11.15 -3.64
CA TRP A 265 -13.46 12.14 -2.61
C TRP A 265 -14.95 12.51 -2.56
N ASP A 266 -15.52 12.47 -1.36
CA ASP A 266 -16.92 12.82 -1.17
C ASP A 266 -17.10 14.35 -1.15
N ASN A 267 -18.15 14.83 -1.81
CA ASN A 267 -18.38 16.26 -2.02
C ASN A 267 -18.60 17.06 -0.72
N ASP A 268 -19.08 16.41 0.34
CA ASP A 268 -19.33 17.01 1.65
C ASP A 268 -18.15 16.88 2.61
N VAL A 269 -17.04 16.28 2.17
CA VAL A 269 -15.83 16.12 2.98
C VAL A 269 -14.84 17.20 2.60
N ILE A 270 -14.46 18.02 3.58
CA ILE A 270 -13.46 19.09 3.46
C ILE A 270 -12.27 18.71 4.33
N MET A 271 -11.05 18.77 3.77
CA MET A 271 -9.85 18.69 4.59
C MET A 271 -9.58 20.06 5.21
N ALA A 272 -9.68 20.16 6.54
CA ALA A 272 -9.38 21.41 7.25
C ALA A 272 -8.09 21.33 8.07
N ASN A 273 -7.99 20.52 9.13
CA ASN A 273 -6.74 20.44 9.92
C ASN A 273 -5.93 19.15 9.68
N ASP A 274 -6.28 18.41 8.63
CA ASP A 274 -5.64 17.14 8.31
C ASP A 274 -4.16 17.32 7.97
N GLN A 275 -3.33 16.39 8.44
CA GLN A 275 -1.90 16.36 8.17
C GLN A 275 -1.54 15.02 7.55
N ILE A 276 -0.84 15.06 6.42
CA ILE A 276 -0.45 13.87 5.66
C ILE A 276 1.05 13.98 5.39
N PHE A 277 1.82 13.08 5.99
CA PHE A 277 3.26 12.95 5.79
C PHE A 277 3.51 11.77 4.87
N GLY A 278 3.96 12.05 3.65
CA GLY A 278 4.13 11.08 2.57
C GLY A 278 3.24 11.35 1.36
N ARG A 279 3.23 10.40 0.42
CA ARG A 279 2.59 10.59 -0.90
C ARG A 279 1.07 10.57 -0.79
N PHE A 280 0.44 11.56 -1.41
CA PHE A 280 -1.01 11.66 -1.53
C PHE A 280 -1.45 11.45 -2.97
N HIS A 281 -2.51 10.67 -3.16
CA HIS A 281 -3.17 10.55 -4.45
C HIS A 281 -4.69 10.59 -4.31
N SER A 282 -5.37 11.27 -5.25
CA SER A 282 -6.80 11.08 -5.45
C SER A 282 -7.19 10.98 -6.93
N ASN A 283 -8.04 10.02 -7.24
CA ASN A 283 -8.61 9.88 -8.58
C ASN A 283 -9.71 10.92 -8.88
N SER A 284 -10.04 11.79 -7.93
CA SER A 284 -11.11 12.78 -8.01
C SER A 284 -10.67 14.12 -7.41
N PRO A 285 -11.39 15.23 -7.65
CA PRO A 285 -11.08 16.50 -7.03
C PRO A 285 -11.20 16.45 -5.51
N VAL A 286 -10.32 17.16 -4.80
CA VAL A 286 -10.32 17.22 -3.34
C VAL A 286 -10.83 18.58 -2.87
N ASN A 287 -11.65 18.59 -1.82
CA ASN A 287 -12.09 19.84 -1.19
C ASN A 287 -11.13 20.20 -0.04
N LEU A 288 -10.52 21.38 -0.13
CA LEU A 288 -9.55 21.88 0.85
C LEU A 288 -10.11 23.14 1.51
N GLU A 289 -10.06 23.19 2.85
CA GLU A 289 -10.27 24.44 3.58
C GLU A 289 -9.04 25.33 3.38
N THR A 290 -9.28 26.63 3.16
CA THR A 290 -8.22 27.59 2.86
C THR A 290 -8.18 28.76 3.83
N ASP A 291 -8.99 28.70 4.90
CA ASP A 291 -8.95 29.68 5.98
C ASP A 291 -7.62 29.56 6.75
N TRP A 292 -7.09 30.69 7.21
CA TRP A 292 -5.82 30.74 7.94
C TRP A 292 -5.88 30.03 9.30
N ARG A 293 -7.08 29.75 9.80
CA ARG A 293 -7.33 29.07 11.08
C ARG A 293 -7.35 27.55 10.99
N ALA A 294 -7.67 27.01 9.81
CA ALA A 294 -7.80 25.59 9.57
C ALA A 294 -7.35 25.31 8.13
N ARG A 295 -6.13 24.80 7.99
CA ARG A 295 -5.53 24.49 6.69
C ARG A 295 -4.84 23.13 6.76
N PRO A 296 -5.05 22.27 5.76
CA PRO A 296 -4.43 20.96 5.74
C PRO A 296 -2.93 21.11 5.48
N LEU A 297 -2.16 20.09 5.82
CA LEU A 297 -0.74 20.00 5.54
C LEU A 297 -0.45 18.71 4.76
N PHE A 298 0.18 18.85 3.61
CA PHE A 298 0.72 17.78 2.79
C PHE A 298 2.24 17.89 2.80
N ALA A 299 2.86 17.03 3.59
CA ALA A 299 4.30 16.88 3.71
C ALA A 299 4.79 15.73 2.81
N GLY A 300 4.66 15.91 1.49
CA GLY A 300 5.07 14.97 0.45
C GLY A 300 4.36 15.22 -0.88
N PRO A 301 4.72 14.48 -1.94
CA PRO A 301 4.16 14.70 -3.28
C PRO A 301 2.64 14.49 -3.30
N VAL A 302 1.94 15.40 -3.98
CA VAL A 302 0.48 15.38 -4.12
C VAL A 302 0.13 15.19 -5.59
N THR A 303 -0.64 14.15 -5.88
CA THR A 303 -1.07 13.83 -7.23
C THR A 303 -2.58 13.70 -7.34
N LEU A 304 -3.16 14.22 -8.42
CA LEU A 304 -4.58 14.11 -8.71
C LEU A 304 -4.79 13.58 -10.13
N ALA A 305 -5.63 12.56 -10.31
CA ALA A 305 -5.97 12.09 -11.65
C ALA A 305 -6.78 13.13 -12.43
N THR A 306 -7.61 13.92 -11.73
CA THR A 306 -8.41 14.97 -12.35
C THR A 306 -7.63 16.27 -12.49
N HIS A 307 -7.97 17.04 -13.52
CA HIS A 307 -7.47 18.40 -13.69
C HIS A 307 -8.19 19.34 -12.71
N GLN A 308 -7.61 19.56 -11.54
CA GLN A 308 -8.10 20.52 -10.55
C GLN A 308 -7.25 21.79 -10.61
N SER A 309 -7.90 22.95 -10.77
CA SER A 309 -7.19 24.22 -10.75
C SER A 309 -6.74 24.55 -9.32
N ILE A 310 -5.45 24.41 -9.06
CA ILE A 310 -4.82 24.82 -7.81
C ILE A 310 -4.26 26.23 -8.03
N GLY A 311 -4.99 27.22 -7.53
CA GLY A 311 -4.63 28.63 -7.69
C GLY A 311 -3.27 28.96 -7.08
N ARG A 312 -2.60 29.98 -7.63
CA ARG A 312 -1.24 30.40 -7.22
C ARG A 312 -1.10 30.60 -5.71
N ARG A 313 -2.08 31.25 -5.08
CA ARG A 313 -2.09 31.48 -3.62
C ARG A 313 -2.08 30.18 -2.81
N LEU A 314 -2.73 29.12 -3.30
CA LEU A 314 -2.76 27.83 -2.63
C LEU A 314 -1.44 27.08 -2.81
N ARG A 315 -0.84 27.15 -4.01
CA ARG A 315 0.50 26.60 -4.28
C ARG A 315 1.60 27.28 -3.48
N GLU A 316 1.49 28.60 -3.29
CA GLU A 316 2.43 29.40 -2.49
C GLU A 316 2.12 29.38 -0.98
N SER A 317 1.13 28.58 -0.55
CA SER A 317 0.80 28.44 0.87
C SER A 317 1.57 27.27 1.49
N ASP A 318 1.66 27.26 2.83
CA ASP A 318 2.27 26.15 3.58
C ASP A 318 1.44 24.84 3.54
N ILE A 319 0.38 24.76 2.73
CA ILE A 319 -0.45 23.55 2.59
C ILE A 319 0.31 22.44 1.88
N PHE A 320 1.07 22.77 0.83
CA PHE A 320 1.85 21.81 0.06
C PHE A 320 3.32 22.13 0.28
N THR A 321 4.05 21.24 0.95
CA THR A 321 5.49 21.44 1.16
C THR A 321 6.34 20.87 0.03
N ASP A 322 5.71 20.19 -0.93
CA ASP A 322 6.34 19.47 -2.04
C ASP A 322 5.52 19.66 -3.34
N GLU A 323 5.90 18.95 -4.40
CA GLU A 323 5.29 19.04 -5.72
C GLU A 323 3.80 18.65 -5.73
N VAL A 324 3.03 19.37 -6.56
CA VAL A 324 1.61 19.11 -6.78
C VAL A 324 1.32 18.98 -8.27
N GLU A 325 0.90 17.78 -8.66
CA GLU A 325 0.60 17.41 -10.03
C GLU A 325 -0.88 17.03 -10.19
N THR A 326 -1.48 17.47 -11.29
CA THR A 326 -2.90 17.22 -11.58
C THR A 326 -3.04 16.74 -13.02
N GLY A 327 -3.96 15.82 -13.26
CA GLY A 327 -4.13 15.21 -14.59
C GLY A 327 -3.23 14.00 -14.84
N ILE A 328 -2.63 13.39 -13.82
CA ILE A 328 -1.61 12.33 -13.96
C ILE A 328 -2.15 10.92 -14.30
N GLY A 329 -3.37 10.84 -14.82
CA GLY A 329 -4.05 9.55 -15.04
C GLY A 329 -4.64 8.95 -13.77
N ARG A 330 -5.61 8.07 -13.96
CA ARG A 330 -6.35 7.39 -12.88
C ARG A 330 -5.65 6.08 -12.54
N ILE A 331 -5.55 5.78 -11.24
CA ILE A 331 -5.08 4.48 -10.75
C ILE A 331 -6.29 3.65 -10.38
N ASP A 332 -6.54 2.56 -11.10
CA ASP A 332 -7.74 1.76 -10.85
C ASP A 332 -7.67 0.96 -9.55
N MET A 333 -8.77 0.98 -8.81
CA MET A 333 -8.93 0.09 -7.65
C MET A 333 -9.43 -1.28 -8.11
N PRO A 334 -8.96 -2.37 -7.47
CA PRO A 334 -9.44 -3.71 -7.78
C PRO A 334 -10.96 -3.85 -7.53
N ASP A 335 -11.64 -4.54 -8.46
CA ASP A 335 -13.08 -4.84 -8.40
C ASP A 335 -13.45 -5.85 -7.32
N ALA A 336 -12.51 -6.68 -6.89
CA ALA A 336 -12.67 -7.51 -5.72
C ALA A 336 -11.28 -7.84 -5.22
N ILE A 337 -11.11 -7.79 -3.91
CA ILE A 337 -9.92 -8.32 -3.27
C ILE A 337 -10.34 -9.64 -2.70
N VAL A 338 -9.96 -10.71 -3.39
CA VAL A 338 -9.87 -12.01 -2.77
C VAL A 338 -8.39 -12.19 -2.54
N PRO A 339 -7.90 -12.14 -1.28
CA PRO A 339 -6.51 -12.45 -1.00
C PRO A 339 -6.08 -13.72 -1.74
N ALA A 340 -5.19 -13.56 -2.73
CA ALA A 340 -4.74 -14.65 -3.59
C ALA A 340 -4.00 -15.76 -2.81
N VAL A 341 -3.68 -15.50 -1.53
CA VAL A 341 -2.97 -16.39 -0.61
C VAL A 341 -3.86 -17.52 -0.06
N PHE A 342 -5.18 -17.49 -0.27
CA PHE A 342 -6.08 -18.50 0.31
C PHE A 342 -5.92 -19.95 -0.18
N PRO A 343 -5.43 -20.25 -1.40
CA PRO A 343 -5.26 -21.65 -1.83
C PRO A 343 -3.88 -22.26 -1.53
N GLY A 344 -2.90 -21.49 -1.03
CA GLY A 344 -1.52 -21.97 -0.86
C GLY A 344 -1.13 -22.18 0.61
N GLN A 345 -1.22 -23.40 1.12
CA GLN A 345 -0.58 -23.80 2.38
C GLN A 345 0.95 -23.89 2.18
N GLY A 346 1.60 -22.74 1.98
CA GLY A 346 3.06 -22.64 2.05
C GLY A 346 3.51 -22.79 3.50
N SER A 347 4.72 -23.32 3.72
CA SER A 347 5.38 -23.22 5.02
C SER A 347 5.54 -21.74 5.41
N GLY A 348 5.27 -21.39 6.67
CA GLY A 348 5.40 -19.99 7.14
C GLY A 348 4.11 -19.18 7.14
N LEU A 349 2.95 -19.81 6.95
CA LEU A 349 1.64 -19.16 6.91
C LEU A 349 0.62 -19.85 7.84
N GLN A 350 0.01 -19.07 8.73
CA GLN A 350 -1.14 -19.49 9.52
C GLN A 350 -2.41 -18.80 8.99
N VAL A 351 -3.42 -19.57 8.57
CA VAL A 351 -4.71 -19.03 8.09
C VAL A 351 -5.83 -19.46 9.04
N ILE A 352 -6.61 -18.49 9.51
CA ILE A 352 -7.79 -18.71 10.38
C ILE A 352 -8.99 -18.04 9.74
N SER A 353 -10.09 -18.78 9.58
CA SER A 353 -11.29 -18.27 8.92
C SER A 353 -12.46 -18.10 9.89
N TYR A 354 -13.27 -17.06 9.66
CA TYR A 354 -14.53 -16.82 10.36
C TYR A 354 -15.62 -16.45 9.33
N ASP A 355 -16.79 -17.04 9.48
CA ASP A 355 -17.98 -16.83 8.62
C ASP A 355 -19.02 -15.87 9.24
N GLN A 356 -18.78 -15.42 10.46
CA GLN A 356 -19.73 -14.63 11.26
C GLN A 356 -19.11 -13.32 11.76
N TYR A 357 -19.90 -12.57 12.52
CA TYR A 357 -19.40 -11.42 13.27
C TYR A 357 -18.45 -11.86 14.37
N THR A 358 -17.19 -11.42 14.28
CA THR A 358 -16.15 -11.74 15.26
C THR A 358 -15.48 -10.47 15.78
N GLN A 359 -15.33 -10.37 17.10
CA GLN A 359 -14.52 -9.38 17.77
C GLN A 359 -13.13 -9.96 18.01
N LEU A 360 -12.09 -9.19 17.68
CA LEU A 360 -10.69 -9.57 17.76
C LEU A 360 -9.95 -8.56 18.65
N THR A 361 -9.30 -9.04 19.70
CA THR A 361 -8.48 -8.22 20.60
C THR A 361 -7.07 -8.79 20.66
N PHE A 362 -6.12 -8.09 20.06
CA PHE A 362 -4.72 -8.49 20.01
C PHE A 362 -3.99 -8.13 21.31
N LEU A 363 -3.16 -9.05 21.80
CA LEU A 363 -2.50 -9.00 23.09
C LEU A 363 -0.96 -8.95 22.96
N GLY A 364 -0.45 -8.48 21.82
CA GLY A 364 0.97 -8.52 21.51
C GLY A 364 1.47 -9.95 21.33
N ALA A 365 2.58 -10.30 21.98
CA ALA A 365 3.20 -11.61 21.85
C ALA A 365 2.33 -12.76 22.40
N ASP A 366 1.37 -12.46 23.28
CA ASP A 366 0.47 -13.47 23.85
C ASP A 366 -0.57 -13.96 22.84
N GLY A 367 -0.73 -13.31 21.69
CA GLY A 367 -1.67 -13.70 20.65
C GLY A 367 -2.91 -12.82 20.60
N PHE A 368 -4.09 -13.39 20.37
CA PHE A 368 -5.33 -12.64 20.35
C PHE A 368 -6.51 -13.40 20.94
N ASN A 369 -7.44 -12.65 21.52
CA ASN A 369 -8.75 -13.17 21.90
C ASN A 369 -9.73 -12.95 20.76
N TRP A 370 -10.60 -13.93 20.53
CA TRP A 370 -11.71 -13.80 19.61
C TRP A 370 -13.04 -14.08 20.32
N TYR A 371 -14.09 -13.38 19.92
CA TYR A 371 -15.45 -13.57 20.46
C TYR A 371 -16.50 -13.34 19.38
N GLN A 372 -17.49 -14.23 19.27
CA GLN A 372 -18.60 -14.17 18.35
C GLN A 372 -19.89 -13.88 19.12
N PRO A 373 -20.40 -12.64 19.11
CA PRO A 373 -21.53 -12.26 19.95
C PRO A 373 -22.82 -13.03 19.66
N ASP A 374 -23.01 -13.46 18.41
CA ASP A 374 -24.23 -14.14 17.98
C ASP A 374 -24.32 -15.59 18.52
N THR A 375 -23.17 -16.26 18.65
CA THR A 375 -23.06 -17.64 19.17
C THR A 375 -22.58 -17.70 20.61
N GLN A 376 -22.09 -16.58 21.16
CA GLN A 376 -21.40 -16.48 22.45
C GLN A 376 -20.16 -17.37 22.53
N LEU A 377 -19.59 -17.75 21.39
CA LEU A 377 -18.34 -18.49 21.33
C LEU A 377 -17.17 -17.53 21.45
N GLY A 378 -16.12 -17.95 22.11
CA GLY A 378 -14.89 -17.19 22.19
C GLY A 378 -13.74 -18.06 22.61
N GLY A 379 -12.54 -17.56 22.38
CA GLY A 379 -11.34 -18.30 22.67
C GLY A 379 -10.13 -17.40 22.61
N HIS A 380 -9.00 -18.03 22.92
CA HIS A 380 -7.69 -17.44 22.82
C HIS A 380 -6.90 -18.19 21.75
N GLN A 381 -6.23 -17.44 20.89
CA GLN A 381 -5.35 -17.97 19.86
C GLN A 381 -3.95 -17.41 20.08
N ALA A 382 -3.01 -18.30 20.40
CA ALA A 382 -1.61 -17.96 20.46
C ALA A 382 -1.07 -17.67 19.03
N LEU A 383 -0.16 -16.71 18.93
CA LEU A 383 0.58 -16.45 17.70
C LEU A 383 1.72 -17.46 17.54
N THR A 384 2.03 -17.79 16.29
CA THR A 384 3.27 -18.47 15.91
C THR A 384 4.25 -17.46 15.31
N ASP A 385 5.45 -17.90 14.96
CA ASP A 385 6.41 -17.07 14.20
C ASP A 385 5.99 -16.90 12.72
N ASP A 386 4.96 -17.61 12.29
CA ASP A 386 4.43 -17.56 10.93
C ASP A 386 3.60 -16.29 10.70
N MET A 387 3.44 -15.91 9.43
CA MET A 387 2.51 -14.85 9.08
C MET A 387 1.06 -15.28 9.36
N LEU A 388 0.30 -14.46 10.08
CA LEU A 388 -1.10 -14.74 10.41
C LEU A 388 -2.05 -14.06 9.40
N ILE A 389 -2.91 -14.84 8.77
CA ILE A 389 -4.06 -14.35 8.01
C ILE A 389 -5.35 -14.70 8.74
N ILE A 390 -6.14 -13.68 9.08
CA ILE A 390 -7.50 -13.82 9.57
C ILE A 390 -8.47 -13.49 8.43
N ALA A 391 -9.17 -14.51 7.95
CA ALA A 391 -9.99 -14.46 6.76
C ALA A 391 -11.49 -14.47 7.11
N GLY A 392 -12.18 -13.41 6.72
CA GLY A 392 -13.63 -13.40 6.70
C GLY A 392 -14.17 -14.15 5.47
N THR A 393 -15.12 -15.07 5.67
CA THR A 393 -15.91 -15.66 4.59
C THR A 393 -17.33 -15.09 4.59
N ASP A 394 -18.06 -15.26 3.48
CA ASP A 394 -19.48 -14.89 3.34
C ASP A 394 -19.79 -13.43 3.73
N ASP A 395 -20.62 -13.24 4.75
CA ASP A 395 -21.06 -11.93 5.27
C ASP A 395 -20.32 -11.52 6.56
N SER A 396 -19.19 -12.17 6.87
CA SER A 396 -18.40 -11.91 8.07
C SER A 396 -17.96 -10.45 8.19
N ARG A 397 -17.93 -9.98 9.43
CA ARG A 397 -17.49 -8.64 9.83
C ARG A 397 -16.59 -8.75 11.05
N PHE A 398 -15.59 -7.89 11.14
CA PHE A 398 -14.67 -7.87 12.26
C PHE A 398 -14.76 -6.58 13.06
N ASP A 399 -14.68 -6.68 14.38
CA ASP A 399 -14.32 -5.56 15.23
C ASP A 399 -12.90 -5.83 15.77
N VAL A 400 -12.01 -4.84 15.70
CA VAL A 400 -10.57 -5.02 15.94
C VAL A 400 -10.01 -3.96 16.89
N SER A 401 -9.11 -4.40 17.78
CA SER A 401 -8.36 -3.55 18.73
C SER A 401 -7.12 -4.28 19.27
N GLY A 402 -6.20 -3.54 19.88
CA GLY A 402 -5.11 -4.09 20.71
C GLY A 402 -3.71 -3.90 20.13
N THR A 403 -2.78 -4.76 20.55
CA THR A 403 -1.36 -4.66 20.20
C THR A 403 -0.94 -5.77 19.24
N ILE A 404 -0.40 -5.42 18.07
CA ILE A 404 0.02 -6.35 17.03
C ILE A 404 1.47 -6.81 17.25
N HIS A 405 1.68 -8.12 17.20
CA HIS A 405 2.99 -8.75 17.17
C HIS A 405 3.09 -9.66 15.93
N GLY A 406 4.23 -9.64 15.25
CA GLY A 406 4.44 -10.31 13.96
C GLY A 406 3.74 -9.65 12.77
N GLN A 407 3.57 -10.42 11.69
CA GLN A 407 2.90 -9.98 10.46
C GLN A 407 1.47 -10.50 10.44
N VAL A 408 0.49 -9.60 10.48
CA VAL A 408 -0.94 -9.93 10.55
C VAL A 408 -1.69 -9.30 9.39
N ALA A 409 -2.48 -10.10 8.68
CA ALA A 409 -3.45 -9.63 7.68
C ALA A 409 -4.87 -10.01 8.11
N ILE A 410 -5.77 -9.02 8.12
CA ILE A 410 -7.20 -9.23 8.39
C ILE A 410 -7.97 -8.85 7.14
N TYR A 411 -8.71 -9.81 6.60
CA TYR A 411 -9.55 -9.61 5.43
C TYR A 411 -11.03 -9.76 5.80
N SER A 412 -11.90 -8.80 5.44
CA SER A 412 -13.36 -8.97 5.54
C SER A 412 -14.06 -8.69 4.21
N PRO A 413 -15.00 -9.54 3.77
CA PRO A 413 -15.82 -9.27 2.60
C PRO A 413 -16.75 -8.07 2.80
N ARG A 414 -17.08 -7.71 4.05
CA ARG A 414 -18.10 -6.70 4.37
C ARG A 414 -17.57 -5.49 5.12
N ARG A 415 -16.99 -5.69 6.30
CA ARG A 415 -16.66 -4.57 7.18
C ARG A 415 -15.62 -4.95 8.22
N ILE A 416 -14.70 -4.03 8.45
CA ILE A 416 -13.83 -4.02 9.63
C ILE A 416 -14.15 -2.76 10.44
N THR A 417 -14.47 -2.90 11.72
CA THR A 417 -14.67 -1.77 12.65
C THR A 417 -13.48 -1.69 13.60
N ILE A 418 -12.84 -0.54 13.69
CA ILE A 418 -11.78 -0.27 14.67
C ILE A 418 -12.44 0.26 15.93
N THR A 419 -12.34 -0.49 17.03
CA THR A 419 -13.06 -0.20 18.28
C THR A 419 -12.21 0.50 19.33
N ASP A 420 -10.88 0.38 19.23
CA ASP A 420 -9.88 1.00 20.09
C ASP A 420 -8.56 1.09 19.32
N ASP A 421 -7.49 1.55 19.98
CA ASP A 421 -6.14 1.60 19.41
C ASP A 421 -5.72 0.26 18.79
N LEU A 422 -4.98 0.35 17.69
CA LEU A 422 -4.31 -0.76 17.03
C LEU A 422 -2.85 -0.40 16.85
N VAL A 423 -1.98 -0.90 17.71
CA VAL A 423 -0.57 -0.46 17.75
C VAL A 423 0.39 -1.63 17.58
N TYR A 424 1.51 -1.41 16.89
CA TYR A 424 2.61 -2.36 16.89
C TYR A 424 3.24 -2.51 18.29
N ALA A 425 3.61 -3.74 18.66
CA ALA A 425 4.32 -4.04 19.90
C ALA A 425 5.69 -3.33 19.99
N ASP A 426 6.34 -3.14 18.83
CA ASP A 426 7.56 -2.37 18.65
C ASP A 426 7.46 -1.60 17.32
N GLN A 427 7.89 -0.35 17.34
CA GLN A 427 7.89 0.59 16.20
C GLN A 427 9.29 0.84 15.64
N SER A 428 10.31 0.17 16.18
CA SER A 428 11.68 0.31 15.69
C SER A 428 11.76 -0.07 14.21
N ALA A 429 12.61 0.62 13.44
CA ALA A 429 12.70 0.43 11.99
C ALA A 429 13.10 -1.01 11.57
N GLY A 430 13.63 -1.81 12.49
CA GLY A 430 13.95 -3.24 12.28
C GLY A 430 12.88 -4.20 12.81
N ALA A 431 11.84 -3.73 13.48
CA ALA A 431 10.76 -4.58 13.99
C ALA A 431 9.94 -5.15 12.83
N ASN A 432 9.71 -6.46 12.86
CA ASN A 432 8.90 -7.15 11.86
C ASN A 432 7.41 -7.21 12.26
N HIS A 433 6.87 -6.06 12.70
CA HIS A 433 5.48 -5.92 13.08
C HIS A 433 4.73 -5.16 12.01
N LEU A 434 3.82 -5.86 11.32
CA LEU A 434 3.05 -5.35 10.19
C LEU A 434 1.59 -5.73 10.35
N LEU A 435 0.71 -4.78 10.05
CA LEU A 435 -0.74 -5.00 10.03
C LEU A 435 -1.28 -4.58 8.68
N SER A 436 -2.10 -5.45 8.08
CA SER A 436 -2.92 -5.14 6.92
C SER A 436 -4.38 -5.34 7.29
N LEU A 437 -5.21 -4.31 7.14
CA LEU A 437 -6.66 -4.38 7.25
C LEU A 437 -7.25 -4.19 5.86
N THR A 438 -7.84 -5.24 5.30
CA THR A 438 -8.40 -5.21 3.96
C THR A 438 -9.89 -5.54 4.00
N SER A 439 -10.73 -4.63 3.49
CA SER A 439 -12.16 -4.89 3.35
C SER A 439 -12.66 -4.63 1.94
N ASN A 440 -13.43 -5.59 1.41
CA ASN A 440 -14.21 -5.39 0.18
C ASN A 440 -15.39 -4.44 0.36
N GLY A 441 -15.76 -4.13 1.60
CA GLY A 441 -16.73 -3.10 1.94
C GLY A 441 -16.07 -1.91 2.64
N SER A 442 -16.42 -1.69 3.90
CA SER A 442 -15.99 -0.52 4.67
C SER A 442 -14.98 -0.83 5.77
N ILE A 443 -14.09 0.13 6.03
CA ILE A 443 -13.36 0.21 7.30
C ILE A 443 -13.94 1.38 8.07
N GLU A 444 -14.34 1.15 9.32
CA GLU A 444 -15.07 2.13 10.11
C GLU A 444 -14.42 2.35 11.47
N ILE A 445 -14.26 3.60 11.88
CA ILE A 445 -13.97 3.92 13.27
C ILE A 445 -15.29 3.85 14.05
N ALA A 446 -15.30 3.08 15.14
CA ALA A 446 -16.48 2.85 15.94
C ALA A 446 -17.07 4.15 16.54
N ASN A 447 -18.28 4.03 17.11
CA ASN A 447 -18.93 5.16 17.77
C ASN A 447 -18.08 5.69 18.94
N PRO A 448 -18.22 6.98 19.32
CA PRO A 448 -17.57 7.54 20.50
C PRO A 448 -17.83 6.79 21.81
N SER A 449 -18.98 6.13 21.92
CA SER A 449 -19.33 5.31 23.08
C SER A 449 -18.51 4.02 23.19
N VAL A 450 -17.81 3.65 22.12
CA VAL A 450 -16.97 2.45 22.02
C VAL A 450 -15.50 2.83 22.14
N THR A 451 -15.01 3.74 21.28
CA THR A 451 -13.60 4.19 21.32
C THR A 451 -13.26 5.05 22.53
N GLY A 452 -14.28 5.57 23.23
CA GLY A 452 -14.10 6.60 24.24
C GLY A 452 -13.69 7.97 23.65
N PRO A 453 -13.46 8.97 24.53
CA PRO A 453 -12.88 10.26 24.15
C PRO A 453 -11.35 10.16 24.02
N GLY A 454 -10.74 11.10 23.30
CA GLY A 454 -9.29 11.21 23.17
C GLY A 454 -8.81 10.93 21.76
N ASP A 455 -7.51 10.69 21.65
CA ASP A 455 -6.86 10.31 20.40
C ASP A 455 -7.12 8.83 20.09
N LEU A 456 -7.04 8.46 18.81
CA LEU A 456 -7.11 7.07 18.36
C LEU A 456 -5.89 6.81 17.46
N ILE A 457 -5.12 5.78 17.81
CA ILE A 457 -3.86 5.45 17.15
C ILE A 457 -4.01 4.12 16.40
N ILE A 458 -3.67 4.13 15.12
CA ILE A 458 -3.74 2.97 14.23
C ILE A 458 -2.42 2.83 13.51
N HIS A 459 -1.71 1.73 13.75
CA HIS A 459 -0.52 1.32 13.01
C HIS A 459 -0.92 0.24 12.03
N GLY A 460 -0.69 0.46 10.73
CA GLY A 460 -1.09 -0.50 9.72
C GLY A 460 -1.39 0.09 8.36
N ALA A 461 -1.51 -0.81 7.40
CA ALA A 461 -2.02 -0.54 6.08
C ALA A 461 -3.53 -0.81 6.03
N LEU A 462 -4.31 0.21 5.70
CA LEU A 462 -5.77 0.13 5.65
C LEU A 462 -6.23 0.20 4.21
N PHE A 463 -6.94 -0.82 3.75
CA PHE A 463 -7.58 -0.87 2.45
C PHE A 463 -9.09 -1.05 2.60
N ALA A 464 -9.86 0.00 2.31
CA ALA A 464 -11.32 -0.04 2.31
C ALA A 464 -11.85 0.14 0.89
N ARG A 465 -12.20 -0.97 0.21
CA ARG A 465 -12.63 -0.92 -1.19
C ARG A 465 -13.78 0.05 -1.43
N GLN A 466 -14.78 0.09 -0.55
CA GLN A 466 -15.91 1.01 -0.69
C GLN A 466 -15.69 2.31 0.07
N ARG A 467 -15.42 2.24 1.38
CA ARG A 467 -15.43 3.44 2.23
C ARG A 467 -14.60 3.29 3.50
N PHE A 468 -13.77 4.29 3.77
CA PHE A 468 -13.29 4.56 5.11
C PHE A 468 -14.21 5.58 5.80
N SER A 469 -14.68 5.32 7.02
CA SER A 469 -15.56 6.28 7.69
C SER A 469 -15.36 6.37 9.19
N VAL A 470 -15.63 7.56 9.73
CA VAL A 470 -15.70 7.80 11.17
C VAL A 470 -17.16 7.90 11.58
N ARG A 471 -17.64 6.94 12.36
CA ARG A 471 -19.03 6.99 12.84
C ARG A 471 -19.23 8.20 13.73
N ARG A 472 -20.35 8.92 13.54
CA ARG A 472 -20.70 10.10 14.34
C ARG A 472 -19.57 11.16 14.37
N TYR A 473 -18.94 11.41 13.22
CA TYR A 473 -17.89 12.42 13.06
C TYR A 473 -18.34 13.83 13.48
N ASN A 474 -19.64 14.12 13.37
CA ASN A 474 -20.26 15.41 13.71
C ASN A 474 -20.49 15.62 15.22
N THR A 475 -19.96 14.74 16.07
CA THR A 475 -19.95 14.94 17.51
C THR A 475 -18.88 15.95 17.92
N ARG A 476 -18.90 16.39 19.18
CA ARG A 476 -17.84 17.29 19.72
C ARG A 476 -16.44 16.77 19.37
N ALA A 477 -15.48 17.67 19.20
CA ALA A 477 -14.08 17.29 19.03
C ALA A 477 -13.61 16.39 20.18
N GLN A 478 -12.96 15.28 19.83
CA GLN A 478 -12.51 14.24 20.76
C GLN A 478 -11.00 14.12 20.83
N GLY A 479 -10.31 14.34 19.71
CA GLY A 479 -8.86 14.25 19.66
C GLY A 479 -8.36 14.16 18.23
N ARG A 480 -7.25 13.43 18.06
CA ARG A 480 -6.59 13.16 16.79
C ARG A 480 -6.78 11.70 16.39
N LEU A 481 -7.06 11.47 15.11
CA LEU A 481 -6.97 10.14 14.50
C LEU A 481 -5.58 10.03 13.87
N HIS A 482 -4.69 9.25 14.48
CA HIS A 482 -3.33 9.04 13.99
C HIS A 482 -3.22 7.69 13.30
N ILE A 483 -2.92 7.69 12.00
CA ILE A 483 -2.67 6.51 11.20
C ILE A 483 -1.18 6.50 10.84
N MET A 484 -0.40 5.58 11.41
CA MET A 484 0.98 5.30 10.99
C MET A 484 0.98 4.13 10.01
N GLY A 485 1.18 4.40 8.73
CA GLY A 485 1.10 3.43 7.64
C GLY A 485 0.48 4.01 6.38
N THR A 486 -0.58 3.39 5.88
CA THR A 486 -1.27 3.82 4.65
C THR A 486 -2.78 3.75 4.82
N LEU A 487 -3.49 4.70 4.20
CA LEU A 487 -4.95 4.71 4.08
C LEU A 487 -5.37 4.74 2.61
N VAL A 488 -5.94 3.63 2.16
CA VAL A 488 -6.45 3.44 0.80
C VAL A 488 -7.95 3.23 0.88
N ALA A 489 -8.74 4.08 0.21
CA ALA A 489 -10.18 3.96 0.26
C ALA A 489 -10.90 4.30 -1.05
N GLY A 490 -11.99 3.57 -1.31
CA GLY A 490 -12.92 3.89 -2.40
C GLY A 490 -13.56 5.26 -2.24
N SER A 491 -13.93 5.60 -1.02
CA SER A 491 -14.44 6.91 -0.61
C SER A 491 -14.14 7.15 0.86
N ILE A 492 -14.32 8.38 1.34
CA ILE A 492 -14.13 8.71 2.75
C ILE A 492 -15.31 9.50 3.30
N SER A 493 -15.58 9.38 4.60
CA SER A 493 -16.39 10.36 5.33
C SER A 493 -15.54 11.47 5.91
N ALA A 494 -16.18 12.56 6.32
CA ALA A 494 -15.56 13.52 7.20
C ALA A 494 -15.13 12.83 8.51
N THR A 495 -14.02 13.31 9.06
CA THR A 495 -13.47 12.90 10.37
C THR A 495 -13.70 14.01 11.39
N GLU A 496 -13.64 15.27 10.95
CA GLU A 496 -13.88 16.46 11.74
C GLU A 496 -15.38 16.77 11.86
N PRO A 497 -15.84 17.36 12.97
CA PRO A 497 -15.06 17.87 14.11
C PRO A 497 -14.52 16.80 15.07
N ARG A 498 -14.98 15.55 15.04
CA ARG A 498 -14.59 14.53 16.03
C ARG A 498 -13.08 14.30 16.08
N TYR A 499 -12.45 14.07 14.94
CA TYR A 499 -11.02 13.84 14.81
C TYR A 499 -10.39 14.75 13.77
N THR A 500 -9.31 15.41 14.14
CA THR A 500 -8.32 15.90 13.17
C THR A 500 -7.46 14.71 12.73
N THR A 501 -7.30 14.50 11.42
CA THR A 501 -6.57 13.33 10.93
C THR A 501 -5.08 13.62 10.79
N LEU A 502 -4.25 12.71 11.28
CA LEU A 502 -2.81 12.66 11.03
C LEU A 502 -2.51 11.32 10.34
N VAL A 503 -1.99 11.36 9.12
CA VAL A 503 -1.49 10.18 8.42
C VAL A 503 0.01 10.31 8.27
N GLU A 504 0.76 9.40 8.86
CA GLU A 504 2.22 9.32 8.75
C GLU A 504 2.59 8.07 7.99
N TYR A 505 3.31 8.24 6.89
CA TYR A 505 3.74 7.12 6.06
C TYR A 505 4.74 6.22 6.79
N ASP A 506 4.53 4.91 6.69
CA ASP A 506 5.51 3.92 7.14
C ASP A 506 6.50 3.66 6.02
N SER A 507 7.74 4.15 6.17
CA SER A 507 8.78 4.06 5.15
C SER A 507 9.19 2.62 4.82
N ARG A 508 8.86 1.64 5.67
CA ARG A 508 9.08 0.22 5.33
C ARG A 508 8.28 -0.16 4.08
N PHE A 509 7.14 0.49 3.82
CA PHE A 509 6.30 0.18 2.67
C PHE A 509 6.89 0.56 1.30
N GLU A 510 8.05 1.23 1.26
CA GLU A 510 8.79 1.47 0.03
C GLU A 510 9.53 0.21 -0.46
N SER A 511 9.91 -0.68 0.46
CA SER A 511 10.68 -1.89 0.15
C SER A 511 9.92 -3.20 0.38
N ILE A 512 8.89 -3.17 1.23
CA ILE A 512 8.04 -4.33 1.51
C ILE A 512 6.56 -3.99 1.40
N ARG A 513 5.77 -4.91 0.86
CA ARG A 513 4.32 -4.81 0.86
C ARG A 513 3.77 -5.25 2.22
N PRO A 514 2.79 -4.56 2.82
CA PRO A 514 2.07 -5.10 3.96
C PRO A 514 1.43 -6.45 3.58
N PRO A 515 1.28 -7.37 4.55
CA PRO A 515 0.89 -8.75 4.25
C PRO A 515 -0.47 -8.81 3.54
N ALA A 516 -0.51 -9.48 2.39
CA ALA A 516 -1.69 -9.63 1.54
C ALA A 516 -2.36 -8.29 1.14
N PHE A 517 -1.61 -7.18 1.13
CA PHE A 517 -2.14 -5.87 0.77
C PHE A 517 -2.27 -5.74 -0.75
N PRO A 518 -3.33 -5.07 -1.28
CA PRO A 518 -3.53 -4.92 -2.71
C PRO A 518 -2.45 -4.06 -3.39
N THR A 519 -2.30 -4.29 -4.69
CA THR A 519 -1.33 -3.57 -5.53
C THR A 519 -2.06 -2.72 -6.57
N THR A 520 -1.37 -1.71 -7.10
CA THR A 520 -1.98 -0.84 -8.12
C THR A 520 -1.96 -1.48 -9.51
N GLY A 521 -1.22 -2.58 -9.68
CA GLY A 521 -0.87 -3.15 -10.97
C GLY A 521 0.14 -2.30 -11.76
N LEU A 522 0.50 -1.09 -11.30
CA LEU A 522 1.50 -0.23 -11.94
C LEU A 522 2.91 -0.65 -11.53
N PHE A 523 3.87 -0.27 -12.37
CA PHE A 523 5.26 -0.61 -12.21
C PHE A 523 6.13 0.62 -12.35
N ASP A 524 7.14 0.72 -11.49
CA ASP A 524 8.11 1.81 -11.51
C ASP A 524 9.49 1.31 -11.86
N MET A 525 10.22 2.12 -12.61
CA MET A 525 11.65 1.89 -12.78
C MET A 525 12.37 2.30 -11.49
N SER A 526 12.89 1.33 -10.77
CA SER A 526 13.62 1.55 -9.52
C SER A 526 15.09 1.85 -9.76
N GLU A 527 15.70 1.17 -10.74
CA GLU A 527 17.12 1.32 -11.08
C GLU A 527 17.32 1.28 -12.60
N TRP A 528 18.26 2.08 -13.11
CA TRP A 528 18.74 1.99 -14.49
C TRP A 528 20.18 2.48 -14.53
N ASP A 529 21.09 1.64 -15.04
CA ASP A 529 22.52 1.93 -15.10
C ASP A 529 22.88 3.11 -16.04
N ARG A 530 22.02 3.41 -17.04
CA ARG A 530 22.17 4.49 -18.04
C ARG A 530 23.48 4.47 -18.82
N GLU A 531 24.25 3.39 -18.73
CA GLU A 531 25.54 3.20 -19.35
C GLU A 531 25.55 1.87 -20.11
N TRP A 532 26.12 1.86 -21.31
CA TRP A 532 26.43 0.63 -22.01
C TRP A 532 27.68 0.00 -21.40
N THR A 533 27.54 -1.21 -20.89
CA THR A 533 28.66 -2.08 -20.57
C THR A 533 29.05 -2.85 -21.83
N ILE A 534 30.25 -2.60 -22.36
CA ILE A 534 30.72 -3.25 -23.59
C ILE A 534 31.57 -4.45 -23.22
N THR A 535 31.10 -5.64 -23.62
CA THR A 535 31.89 -6.86 -23.58
C THR A 535 32.46 -7.10 -24.98
N ALA A 536 33.79 -7.18 -25.10
CA ALA A 536 34.40 -7.56 -26.37
C ALA A 536 33.90 -8.97 -26.74
N VAL A 537 33.37 -9.13 -27.95
CA VAL A 537 33.09 -10.46 -28.47
C VAL A 537 34.46 -11.14 -28.60
N PRO A 538 34.71 -12.27 -27.92
CA PRO A 538 35.97 -12.98 -28.11
C PRO A 538 36.05 -13.32 -29.60
N ASP A 539 37.07 -12.79 -30.28
CA ASP A 539 37.33 -13.06 -31.69
C ASP A 539 37.07 -14.54 -31.95
N ALA A 540 36.13 -14.82 -32.86
CA ALA A 540 35.88 -16.17 -33.33
C ALA A 540 37.24 -16.80 -33.64
N PHE A 541 37.48 -17.98 -33.04
CA PHE A 541 38.69 -18.78 -33.21
C PHE A 541 39.30 -18.57 -34.60
N PRO A 542 40.60 -18.22 -34.72
CA PRO A 542 41.20 -17.97 -36.02
C PRO A 542 40.97 -19.18 -36.92
N GLU A 543 40.10 -18.99 -37.91
CA GLU A 543 39.80 -19.94 -38.98
C GLU A 543 41.06 -20.01 -39.86
N GLY A 544 42.04 -20.79 -39.41
CA GLY A 544 43.39 -20.70 -39.96
C GLY A 544 44.41 -21.64 -39.33
N ALA A 545 44.02 -22.87 -39.00
CA ALA A 545 44.95 -23.94 -38.68
C ALA A 545 44.87 -25.14 -39.65
N ASP A 546 44.40 -24.92 -40.88
CA ASP A 546 44.66 -25.84 -42.00
C ASP A 546 46.03 -25.51 -42.61
N GLY A 547 47.07 -25.88 -41.87
CA GLY A 547 48.47 -25.61 -42.22
C GLY A 547 49.43 -26.67 -41.71
N ILE A 548 48.99 -27.93 -41.53
CA ILE A 548 49.93 -29.03 -41.33
C ILE A 548 50.55 -29.36 -42.69
N ALA A 549 51.71 -28.76 -42.92
CA ALA A 549 52.60 -29.07 -44.01
C ALA A 549 52.87 -30.58 -44.06
N ARG A 550 52.57 -31.19 -45.22
CA ARG A 550 53.07 -32.51 -45.59
C ARG A 550 54.59 -32.46 -45.59
N GLN A 551 55.19 -33.24 -44.70
CA GLN A 551 56.59 -33.60 -44.73
C GLN A 551 56.84 -34.44 -46.00
N PRO A 552 57.77 -34.06 -46.90
CA PRO A 552 58.13 -34.92 -48.02
C PRO A 552 58.92 -36.12 -47.47
N ALA A 553 58.50 -37.31 -47.87
CA ALA A 553 59.30 -38.51 -47.76
C ALA A 553 60.45 -38.41 -48.76
N ASP A 554 61.69 -38.62 -48.29
CA ASP A 554 62.76 -39.21 -49.09
C ASP A 554 63.81 -39.87 -48.18
N GLU A 555 64.17 -41.08 -48.63
CA GLU A 555 65.33 -41.97 -48.33
C GLU A 555 65.56 -42.58 -46.94
#